data_AF-A0A1V4INY1-F1
#
_entry.id   AF-A0A1V4INY1-F1
#
_cell.length_a   1.000
_cell.length_b   1.000
_cell.length_c   1.000
_cell.angle_alpha   90.00
_cell.angle_beta   90.00
_cell.angle_gamma   90.00
#
_symmetry.space_group_name_H-M   'P 1'
#
loop_
_entity.id
_entity.type
_entity.pdbx_description
1 polymer ?
#
loop_
_entity_poly.entity_id
_entity_poly.type
_entity_poly.pdbx_seq_one_letter_code
_entity_poly.pdbx_strand_id
1 'polypeptide(L)'
;MNMLSHHTKWSEISKSLKLLFIPDIFIWIMDITIKYIVLLGEYSINLLYALRLRSIGITNNKYNSLTGIMGNLFIKSYKMSEEMFHAMECRGFVGEYTSKINLRFKKADYVYLAVNILLVILFIL
;
A
#
# COMPACT_ATOMS: atom_id res chain seq x y z
N MET A 1 10.79 -17.55 8.50
CA MET A 1 11.14 -16.23 7.93
C MET A 1 9.86 -15.63 7.37
N ASN A 2 9.45 -14.41 7.75
CA ASN A 2 8.17 -13.73 7.43
C ASN A 2 6.93 -14.02 8.33
N MET A 3 7.10 -13.99 9.66
CA MET A 3 5.94 -14.03 10.58
C MET A 3 5.13 -12.73 10.56
N LEU A 4 5.80 -11.56 10.50
CA LEU A 4 5.14 -10.26 10.56
C LEU A 4 4.16 -10.04 9.39
N SER A 5 4.60 -10.29 8.15
CA SER A 5 3.78 -10.06 6.96
C SER A 5 2.54 -10.97 6.88
N HIS A 6 2.56 -12.12 7.55
CA HIS A 6 1.42 -13.05 7.58
C HIS A 6 0.40 -12.69 8.66
N HIS A 7 0.84 -12.14 9.79
CA HIS A 7 -0.02 -11.88 10.94
C HIS A 7 -0.52 -10.44 11.02
N THR A 8 0.18 -9.48 10.42
CA THR A 8 -0.19 -8.05 10.50
C THR A 8 -0.79 -7.55 9.21
N LYS A 9 -1.91 -6.83 9.32
CA LYS A 9 -2.54 -6.15 8.19
C LYS A 9 -1.85 -4.83 7.93
N TRP A 10 -1.82 -4.39 6.67
CA TRP A 10 -1.31 -3.05 6.33
C TRP A 10 -1.96 -1.93 7.15
N SER A 11 -3.27 -2.03 7.41
CA SER A 11 -3.99 -1.05 8.25
C SER A 11 -3.52 -0.99 9.70
N GLU A 12 -2.93 -2.05 10.24
CA GLU A 12 -2.32 -2.07 11.57
C GLU A 12 -0.94 -1.43 11.52
N ILE A 13 -0.18 -1.64 10.44
CA ILE A 13 1.11 -0.99 10.19
C ILE A 13 0.94 0.52 10.10
N SER A 14 -0.02 1.03 9.31
CA SER A 14 -0.28 2.48 9.19
C SER A 14 -0.67 3.13 10.51
N LYS A 15 -1.39 2.41 11.38
CA LYS A 15 -1.71 2.88 12.74
C LYS A 15 -0.48 2.93 13.64
N SER A 16 0.37 1.91 13.58
CA SER A 16 1.64 1.88 14.32
C SER A 16 2.58 3.00 13.88
N LEU A 17 2.65 3.31 12.58
CA LEU A 17 3.42 4.44 12.06
C LEU A 17 2.93 5.79 12.64
N LYS A 18 1.61 5.96 12.80
CA LYS A 18 1.03 7.15 13.45
C LYS A 18 1.39 7.25 14.94
N LEU A 19 1.49 6.12 15.64
CA LEU A 19 1.95 6.07 17.04
C LEU A 19 3.44 6.38 17.18
N LEU A 20 4.24 6.10 16.14
CA LEU A 20 5.66 6.46 16.06
C LEU A 20 5.89 7.93 15.69
N PHE A 21 4.86 8.78 15.74
CA PHE A 21 4.91 10.21 15.42
C PHE A 21 5.36 10.54 13.99
N ILE A 22 5.11 9.63 13.04
CA ILE A 22 5.37 9.91 11.62
C ILE A 22 4.30 10.88 11.09
N PRO A 23 4.69 11.91 10.29
CA PRO A 23 3.74 12.86 9.71
C PRO A 23 2.62 12.18 8.90
N ASP A 24 1.39 12.67 9.05
CA ASP A 24 0.20 12.11 8.40
C ASP A 24 0.31 12.07 6.87
N ILE A 25 1.01 13.03 6.26
CA ILE A 25 1.25 13.07 4.82
C ILE A 25 2.01 11.84 4.33
N PHE A 26 2.99 11.35 5.09
CA PHE A 26 3.78 10.19 4.70
C PHE A 26 2.95 8.91 4.78
N ILE A 27 2.18 8.77 5.86
CA ILE A 27 1.26 7.63 6.05
C ILE A 27 0.22 7.61 4.92
N TRP A 28 -0.33 8.77 4.57
CA TRP A 28 -1.26 8.92 3.46
C TRP A 28 -0.61 8.52 2.12
N ILE A 29 0.59 9.01 1.80
CA ILE A 29 1.32 8.64 0.56
C ILE A 29 1.51 7.12 0.49
N MET A 30 1.92 6.48 1.58
CA MET A 30 2.11 5.02 1.62
C MET A 30 0.79 4.26 1.42
N ASP A 31 -0.28 4.67 2.10
CA ASP A 31 -1.60 4.05 2.00
C ASP A 31 -2.19 4.16 0.58
N ILE A 32 -2.08 5.33 -0.05
CA ILE A 32 -2.56 5.52 -1.42
C ILE A 32 -1.69 4.75 -2.41
N THR A 33 -0.37 4.70 -2.21
CA THR A 33 0.56 3.99 -3.09
C THR A 33 0.20 2.51 -3.14
N ILE A 34 -0.03 1.86 -2.00
CA ILE A 34 -0.37 0.43 -1.95
C ILE A 34 -1.73 0.16 -2.61
N LYS A 35 -2.73 1.04 -2.40
CA LYS A 35 -4.02 0.94 -3.11
C LYS A 35 -3.83 1.07 -4.63
N TYR A 36 -3.00 2.01 -5.07
CA TYR A 36 -2.75 2.25 -6.50
C TYR A 36 -1.91 1.16 -7.16
N ILE A 37 -1.00 0.49 -6.44
CA ILE A 37 -0.26 -0.67 -6.97
C ILE A 37 -1.22 -1.78 -7.34
N VAL A 38 -2.17 -2.12 -6.46
CA VAL A 38 -3.17 -3.17 -6.72
C VAL A 38 -4.03 -2.78 -7.91
N LEU A 39 -4.57 -1.56 -7.88
CA LEU A 39 -5.47 -1.06 -8.91
C LEU A 39 -4.77 -0.96 -10.28
N LEU A 40 -3.57 -0.38 -10.36
CA LEU A 40 -2.79 -0.32 -11.61
C LEU A 40 -2.34 -1.72 -12.07
N GLY A 41 -2.12 -2.64 -11.14
CA GLY A 41 -1.87 -4.05 -11.44
C GLY A 41 -3.02 -4.69 -12.21
N GLU A 42 -4.27 -4.49 -11.76
CA GLU A 42 -5.46 -4.95 -12.47
C GLU A 42 -5.60 -4.30 -13.86
N TYR A 43 -5.37 -2.99 -13.97
CA TYR A 43 -5.35 -2.31 -15.26
C TYR A 43 -4.28 -2.86 -16.21
N SER A 44 -3.08 -3.13 -15.70
CA SER A 44 -1.97 -3.70 -16.47
C SER A 44 -2.31 -5.10 -17.00
N ILE A 45 -2.93 -5.94 -16.17
CA ILE A 45 -3.39 -7.27 -16.57
C ILE A 45 -4.43 -7.17 -17.69
N ASN A 46 -5.38 -6.25 -17.57
CA ASN A 46 -6.39 -6.01 -18.61
C ASN A 46 -5.78 -5.53 -19.93
N LEU A 47 -4.77 -4.65 -19.87
CA LEU A 47 -4.02 -4.22 -21.06
C LEU A 47 -3.24 -5.37 -21.69
N LEU A 48 -2.65 -6.26 -20.89
CA LEU A 48 -1.99 -7.46 -21.38
C LEU A 48 -2.97 -8.42 -22.07
N TYR A 49 -4.18 -8.62 -21.52
CA TYR A 49 -5.21 -9.42 -22.17
C TYR A 49 -5.67 -8.81 -23.49
N ALA A 50 -5.93 -7.50 -23.52
CA ALA A 50 -6.29 -6.79 -24.75
C ALA A 50 -5.18 -6.91 -25.81
N LEU A 51 -3.91 -6.78 -25.42
CA LEU A 51 -2.78 -6.98 -26.32
C LEU A 51 -2.75 -8.41 -26.87
N ARG A 52 -2.97 -9.42 -26.02
CA ARG A 52 -3.02 -10.84 -26.44
C ARG A 52 -4.12 -11.10 -27.46
N LEU A 53 -5.30 -10.50 -27.28
CA LEU A 53 -6.42 -10.62 -28.23
C LEU A 53 -6.11 -9.95 -29.58
N ARG A 54 -5.42 -8.80 -29.57
CA ARG A 54 -5.02 -8.08 -30.79
C ARG A 54 -3.88 -8.77 -31.56
N SER A 55 -3.06 -9.55 -30.87
CA SER A 55 -1.87 -10.19 -31.43
C SER A 55 -2.22 -11.52 -32.08
N ILE A 56 -2.62 -11.49 -33.35
CA ILE A 56 -2.89 -12.70 -34.15
C ILE A 56 -1.60 -13.04 -34.93
N GLY A 57 -0.86 -14.08 -34.53
CA GLY A 57 0.36 -14.55 -35.21
C GLY A 57 1.70 -14.28 -34.48
N ILE A 58 2.83 -14.47 -35.20
CA ILE A 58 4.19 -14.34 -34.64
C ILE A 58 4.54 -12.85 -34.48
N THR A 59 4.61 -12.38 -33.24
CA THR A 59 4.98 -10.99 -32.93
C THR A 59 6.50 -10.86 -32.77
N ASN A 60 7.20 -10.29 -33.75
CA ASN A 60 8.66 -10.15 -33.70
C ASN A 60 9.15 -9.03 -32.75
N ASN A 61 8.28 -8.09 -32.36
CA ASN A 61 8.65 -6.92 -31.55
C ASN A 61 7.86 -6.84 -30.23
N LYS A 62 8.12 -7.78 -29.34
CA LYS A 62 7.47 -7.89 -28.02
C LYS A 62 7.81 -6.72 -27.08
N TYR A 63 9.03 -6.19 -27.19
CA TYR A 63 9.48 -5.04 -26.40
C TYR A 63 8.68 -3.77 -26.72
N ASN A 64 8.44 -3.47 -27.99
CA ASN A 64 7.66 -2.29 -28.38
C ASN A 64 6.19 -2.35 -27.91
N SER A 65 5.63 -3.55 -27.79
CA SER A 65 4.28 -3.73 -27.26
C SER A 65 4.25 -3.53 -25.74
N LEU A 66 5.31 -3.95 -25.03
CA LEU A 66 5.46 -3.75 -23.59
C LEU A 66 5.64 -2.28 -23.22
N THR A 67 6.46 -1.53 -23.98
CA THR A 67 6.63 -0.08 -23.78
C THR A 67 5.31 0.67 -24.00
N GLY A 68 4.50 0.25 -24.98
CA GLY A 68 3.15 0.77 -25.19
C GLY A 68 2.21 0.56 -23.99
N ILE A 69 2.28 -0.60 -23.34
CA ILE A 69 1.51 -0.87 -22.11
C ILE A 69 1.99 0.03 -20.97
N MET A 70 3.30 0.13 -20.75
CA MET A 70 3.88 0.97 -19.70
C MET A 70 3.52 2.45 -19.89
N GLY A 71 3.59 2.96 -21.12
CA GLY A 71 3.19 4.32 -21.44
C GLY A 71 1.71 4.57 -21.19
N ASN A 72 0.83 3.63 -21.57
CA ASN A 72 -0.61 3.74 -21.29
C ASN A 72 -0.90 3.73 -19.79
N LEU A 73 -0.23 2.85 -19.04
CA LEU A 73 -0.37 2.74 -17.59
C LEU A 73 0.08 4.02 -16.88
N PHE A 74 1.17 4.66 -17.34
CA PHE A 74 1.64 5.94 -16.81
C PHE A 74 0.65 7.08 -17.04
N ILE A 75 0.09 7.19 -18.25
CA ILE A 75 -0.95 8.21 -18.53
C ILE A 75 -2.19 7.95 -17.68
N LYS A 76 -2.56 6.67 -17.50
CA LYS A 76 -3.70 6.29 -16.66
C LYS A 76 -3.45 6.64 -15.19
N SER A 77 -2.29 6.34 -14.63
CA SER A 77 -1.98 6.66 -13.23
C SER A 77 -2.01 8.16 -12.97
N TYR A 78 -1.49 8.97 -13.90
CA TYR A 78 -1.56 10.42 -13.81
C TYR A 78 -3.00 10.93 -13.75
N LYS A 79 -3.86 10.52 -14.69
CA LYS A 79 -5.30 10.91 -14.68
C LYS A 79 -6.01 10.50 -13.39
N MET A 80 -5.75 9.29 -12.90
CA MET A 80 -6.34 8.82 -11.65
C MET A 80 -5.88 9.64 -10.45
N SER A 81 -4.63 10.11 -10.45
CA SER A 81 -4.13 10.99 -9.39
C SER A 81 -4.81 12.36 -9.40
N GLU A 82 -5.10 12.94 -10.57
CA GLU A 82 -5.85 14.20 -10.68
C GLU A 82 -7.31 14.02 -10.25
N GLU A 83 -7.98 12.96 -10.74
CA GLU A 83 -9.36 12.63 -10.34
C GLU A 83 -9.47 12.44 -8.82
N MET A 84 -8.49 11.75 -8.23
CA MET A 84 -8.41 11.55 -6.78
C MET A 84 -8.20 12.87 -6.04
N PHE A 85 -7.31 13.74 -6.53
CA PHE A 85 -7.04 15.04 -5.94
C PHE A 85 -8.32 15.90 -5.90
N HIS A 86 -9.02 16.04 -7.04
CA HIS A 86 -10.28 16.77 -7.09
C HIS A 86 -11.37 16.13 -6.22
N ALA A 87 -11.44 14.80 -6.18
CA ALA A 87 -12.37 14.12 -5.29
C ALA A 87 -12.09 14.36 -3.79
N MET A 88 -10.82 14.56 -3.42
CA MET A 88 -10.45 14.95 -2.05
C MET A 88 -10.82 16.38 -1.74
N GLU A 89 -10.59 17.29 -2.68
CA GLU A 89 -10.97 18.69 -2.57
C GLU A 89 -12.48 18.84 -2.39
N CYS A 90 -13.30 18.15 -3.20
CA CYS A 90 -14.75 18.13 -3.08
C CYS A 90 -15.26 17.57 -1.73
N ARG A 91 -14.46 16.72 -1.06
CA ARG A 91 -14.77 16.17 0.27
C ARG A 91 -14.25 17.05 1.41
N GLY A 92 -13.59 18.16 1.10
CA GLY A 92 -13.00 19.07 2.09
C GLY A 92 -11.84 18.43 2.84
N PHE A 93 -10.97 17.68 2.16
CA PHE A 93 -9.82 17.05 2.80
C PHE A 93 -8.82 18.11 3.30
N VAL A 94 -8.64 18.18 4.63
CA VAL A 94 -7.81 19.21 5.30
C VAL A 94 -6.33 18.78 5.46
N GLY A 95 -5.94 17.63 4.91
CA GLY A 95 -4.59 17.08 5.06
C GLY A 95 -4.38 16.24 6.33
N GLU A 96 -5.38 16.16 7.21
CA GLU A 96 -5.34 15.26 8.38
C GLU A 96 -5.77 13.85 7.99
N TYR A 97 -4.90 12.87 8.24
CA TYR A 97 -5.23 11.47 8.02
C TYR A 97 -5.87 10.88 9.29
N THR A 98 -7.20 11.01 9.40
CA THR A 98 -7.96 10.54 10.57
C THR A 98 -8.10 9.00 10.57
N SER A 99 -7.03 8.29 10.89
CA SER A 99 -7.15 6.87 11.26
C SER A 99 -7.64 6.80 12.70
N LYS A 100 -8.85 6.27 12.95
CA LYS A 100 -9.32 6.02 14.32
C LYS A 100 -8.41 4.97 14.96
N ILE A 101 -7.51 5.43 15.83
CA ILE A 101 -6.59 4.59 16.60
C ILE A 101 -7.39 3.91 17.71
N ASN A 102 -8.11 2.85 17.36
CA ASN A 102 -8.76 1.98 18.33
C ASN A 102 -7.77 0.88 18.73
N LEU A 103 -6.81 1.20 19.59
CA LEU A 103 -5.92 0.21 20.20
C LEU A 103 -6.69 -0.51 21.30
N ARG A 104 -7.00 -1.79 21.08
CA ARG A 104 -7.56 -2.67 22.10
C ARG A 104 -6.46 -3.57 22.62
N PHE A 105 -5.91 -3.23 23.78
CA PHE A 105 -4.96 -4.09 24.48
C PHE A 105 -5.65 -5.36 24.95
N LYS A 106 -5.14 -6.52 24.53
CA LYS A 106 -5.58 -7.83 24.99
C LYS A 106 -4.69 -8.29 26.16
N LYS A 107 -5.21 -9.21 26.98
CA LYS A 107 -4.44 -9.84 28.06
C LYS A 107 -3.16 -10.53 27.57
N ALA A 108 -3.16 -11.03 26.32
CA ALA A 108 -1.98 -11.60 25.68
C ALA A 108 -0.85 -10.57 25.50
N ASP A 109 -1.18 -9.29 25.26
CA ASP A 109 -0.18 -8.22 25.04
C ASP A 109 0.60 -7.97 26.34
N TYR A 110 -0.08 -8.01 27.50
CA TYR A 110 0.57 -7.88 28.81
C TYR A 110 1.50 -9.05 29.12
N VAL A 111 1.10 -10.29 28.80
CA VAL A 111 1.95 -11.48 28.98
C VAL A 111 3.19 -11.37 28.09
N TYR A 112 3.03 -10.98 26.82
CA TYR A 112 4.15 -10.75 25.92
C TYR A 112 5.09 -9.66 26.42
N LEU A 113 4.56 -8.55 26.95
CA LEU A 113 5.36 -7.48 27.55
C LEU A 113 6.19 -8.00 28.73
N ALA A 114 5.58 -8.77 29.63
CA ALA A 114 6.27 -9.33 30.79
C ALA A 114 7.40 -10.29 30.38
N VAL A 115 7.16 -11.16 29.40
CA VAL A 115 8.20 -12.08 28.88
C VAL A 115 9.36 -11.32 28.24
N ASN A 116 9.07 -10.27 27.46
CA ASN A 116 10.14 -9.45 26.84
C ASN A 116 10.97 -8.71 27.89
N ILE A 117 10.34 -8.13 28.92
CA ILE A 117 11.05 -7.46 30.01
C ILE A 117 11.95 -8.46 30.76
N LEU A 118 11.45 -9.65 31.06
CA LEU A 118 12.24 -10.70 31.71
C LEU A 118 13.46 -11.12 30.90
N LEU A 119 13.30 -11.29 29.58
CA LEU A 119 14.42 -11.59 28.68
C LEU A 119 15.46 -10.47 28.64
N VAL A 120 15.03 -9.21 28.61
CA VAL A 120 15.95 -8.06 28.63
C VAL A 120 16.72 -7.98 29.94
N ILE A 121 16.06 -8.21 31.08
CA ILE A 121 16.71 -8.24 32.39
C ILE A 121 17.75 -9.36 32.45
N LEU A 122 17.41 -10.56 31.98
CA LEU A 122 18.34 -11.70 31.95
C LEU A 122 19.50 -11.51 30.97
N PHE A 123 19.33 -10.69 29.92
CA PHE A 123 20.42 -10.35 29.01
C PHE A 123 21.39 -9.32 29.59
N ILE A 124 20.88 -8.38 30.41
CA ILE A 124 21.68 -7.32 31.01
C ILE A 124 22.42 -7.81 32.28
N LEU A 125 21.84 -8.76 33.02
CA LEU A 125 22.38 -9.34 34.25
C LEU A 125 23.32 -10.52 33.96
#